data_AF-A0A3L7T2H9-F1
#
_entry.id   AF-A0A3L7T2H9-F1
#
_cell.length_a   1.000
_cell.length_b   1.000
_cell.length_c   1.000
_cell.angle_alpha   90.00
_cell.angle_beta   90.00
_cell.angle_gamma   90.00
#
_symmetry.space_group_name_H-M   'P 1'
#
loop_
_entity.id
_entity.type
_entity.pdbx_description
1 polymer ?
#
loop_
_entity_poly.entity_id
_entity_poly.type
_entity_poly.pdbx_seq_one_letter_code
_entity_poly.pdbx_strand_id
1 'polypeptide(L)'
;MPVSSTARIHPSAIISSDAEIGENVEIGALAIIDGPVKIGHSTIIKPGAKLFGNLSLGSKNIVYSGAILGEAPQHMKYDGEPTRTIIGNNNIIREGVTVHRGTTSSNET
;
A
#
# COMPACT_ATOMS: atom_id res chain seq x y z
N MET A 1 14.19 -3.77 2.73
CA MET A 1 14.53 -2.59 3.53
C MET A 1 13.52 -2.47 4.66
N PRO A 2 13.91 -2.57 5.93
CA PRO A 2 13.04 -2.12 7.01
C PRO A 2 12.84 -0.60 6.89
N VAL A 3 11.88 -0.05 7.64
CA VAL A 3 11.49 1.37 7.61
C VAL A 3 12.70 2.31 7.61
N SER A 4 12.84 3.15 6.57
CA SER A 4 13.92 4.13 6.46
C SER A 4 13.87 5.17 7.58
N SER A 5 15.04 5.57 8.09
CA SER A 5 15.17 6.60 9.14
C SER A 5 14.73 7.99 8.72
N THR A 6 14.58 8.25 7.42
CA THR A 6 14.10 9.54 6.87
C THR A 6 12.60 9.54 6.60
N ALA A 7 11.91 8.41 6.79
CA ALA A 7 10.47 8.33 6.67
C ALA A 7 9.79 9.15 7.79
N ARG A 8 8.76 9.89 7.44
CA ARG A 8 7.94 10.69 8.37
C ARG A 8 6.63 9.95 8.61
N ILE A 9 6.54 9.27 9.73
CA ILE A 9 5.40 8.42 10.08
C ILE A 9 4.65 9.03 11.24
N HIS A 10 3.36 9.29 11.06
CA HIS A 10 2.52 9.80 12.13
C HIS A 10 2.41 8.75 13.25
N PRO A 11 2.48 9.13 14.54
CA PRO A 11 2.47 8.17 15.66
C PRO A 11 1.24 7.26 15.76
N SER A 12 0.12 7.66 15.15
CA SER A 12 -1.12 6.87 15.10
C SER A 12 -1.25 5.97 13.87
N ALA A 13 -0.28 5.97 12.97
CA ALA A 13 -0.26 5.02 11.86
C ALA A 13 0.06 3.62 12.40
N ILE A 14 -0.60 2.60 11.84
CA ILE A 14 -0.35 1.20 12.18
C ILE A 14 0.41 0.59 11.00
N ILE A 15 1.60 0.05 11.26
CA ILE A 15 2.49 -0.47 10.23
C ILE A 15 2.95 -1.86 10.66
N SER A 16 2.74 -2.85 9.80
CA SER A 16 3.24 -4.21 9.97
C SER A 16 4.77 -4.24 10.03
N SER A 17 5.32 -5.18 10.81
CA SER A 17 6.76 -5.45 10.84
C SER A 17 7.31 -5.93 9.49
N ASP A 18 6.45 -6.43 8.62
CA ASP A 18 6.82 -6.97 7.31
C ASP A 18 6.87 -5.89 6.20
N ALA A 19 6.45 -4.66 6.52
CA ALA A 19 6.42 -3.57 5.56
C ALA A 19 7.82 -3.02 5.26
N GLU A 20 8.05 -2.67 4.00
CA GLU A 20 9.27 -2.02 3.54
C GLU A 20 8.98 -0.57 3.13
N ILE A 21 9.50 0.39 3.90
CA ILE A 21 9.22 1.83 3.68
C ILE A 21 10.49 2.56 3.25
N GLY A 22 10.46 3.12 2.03
CA GLY A 22 11.57 3.86 1.44
C GLY A 22 11.84 5.23 2.07
N GLU A 23 12.92 5.86 1.64
CA GLU A 23 13.33 7.18 2.14
C GLU A 23 12.32 8.28 1.81
N ASN A 24 12.22 9.26 2.70
CA ASN A 24 11.36 10.44 2.55
C ASN A 24 9.87 10.13 2.30
N VAL A 25 9.42 8.91 2.58
CA VAL A 25 8.00 8.56 2.57
C VAL A 25 7.29 9.29 3.70
N GLU A 26 6.09 9.79 3.43
CA GLU A 26 5.20 10.38 4.44
C GLU A 26 4.00 9.48 4.67
N ILE A 27 3.74 9.13 5.93
CA ILE A 27 2.57 8.34 6.31
C ILE A 27 1.74 9.13 7.31
N GLY A 28 0.52 9.48 6.89
CA GLY A 28 -0.42 10.29 7.66
C GLY A 28 -1.09 9.53 8.81
N ALA A 29 -1.79 10.29 9.65
CA ALA A 29 -2.50 9.75 10.80
C ALA A 29 -3.49 8.63 10.43
N LEU A 30 -3.56 7.59 11.26
CA LEU A 30 -4.53 6.49 11.12
C LEU A 30 -4.42 5.71 9.79
N ALA A 31 -3.35 5.90 9.02
CA ALA A 31 -3.06 5.04 7.89
C ALA A 31 -2.71 3.62 8.41
N ILE A 32 -3.10 2.61 7.64
CA ILE A 32 -2.84 1.20 7.96
C ILE A 32 -2.00 0.61 6.83
N ILE A 33 -0.82 0.10 7.15
CA ILE A 33 0.04 -0.65 6.24
C ILE A 33 0.17 -2.06 6.81
N ASP A 34 -0.54 -3.02 6.22
CA ASP A 34 -0.66 -4.37 6.78
C ASP A 34 -0.19 -5.43 5.78
N GLY A 35 0.69 -6.32 6.25
CA GLY A 35 1.40 -7.31 5.43
C GLY A 35 2.68 -6.79 4.75
N PRO A 36 3.23 -7.55 3.77
CA PRO A 36 4.51 -7.28 3.11
C PRO A 36 4.39 -6.18 2.04
N VAL A 37 3.89 -5.00 2.44
CA VAL A 37 3.72 -3.84 1.58
C VAL A 37 5.05 -3.13 1.38
N LYS A 38 5.38 -2.81 0.13
CA LYS A 38 6.58 -2.05 -0.24
C LYS A 38 6.18 -0.68 -0.75
N ILE A 39 6.75 0.38 -0.16
CA ILE A 39 6.46 1.77 -0.52
C ILE A 39 7.76 2.44 -0.97
N GLY A 40 7.80 2.84 -2.24
CA GLY A 40 8.92 3.53 -2.86
C GLY A 40 9.11 4.97 -2.33
N HIS A 41 10.31 5.50 -2.55
CA HIS A 41 10.78 6.78 -2.04
C HIS A 41 9.85 7.96 -2.36
N SER A 42 9.79 8.93 -1.45
CA SER A 42 9.01 10.18 -1.61
C SER A 42 7.53 9.97 -1.93
N THR A 43 6.97 8.79 -1.65
CA THR A 43 5.54 8.53 -1.72
C THR A 43 4.84 9.10 -0.48
N ILE A 44 3.63 9.62 -0.67
CA ILE A 44 2.80 10.21 0.38
C ILE A 44 1.55 9.37 0.55
N ILE A 45 1.38 8.81 1.74
CA ILE A 45 0.18 8.11 2.18
C ILE A 45 -0.61 9.07 3.08
N LYS A 46 -1.73 9.57 2.60
CA LYS A 46 -2.59 10.51 3.34
C LYS A 46 -3.34 9.80 4.48
N PRO A 47 -3.87 10.58 5.45
CA PRO A 47 -4.51 10.02 6.63
C PRO A 47 -5.63 9.02 6.31
N GLY A 48 -5.66 7.91 7.05
CA GLY A 48 -6.71 6.89 6.93
C GLY A 48 -6.69 6.05 5.63
N ALA A 49 -5.69 6.22 4.76
CA ALA A 49 -5.47 5.29 3.64
C ALA A 49 -5.00 3.92 4.17
N LYS A 50 -5.42 2.85 3.51
CA LYS A 50 -5.15 1.47 3.94
C LYS A 50 -4.52 0.66 2.81
N LEU A 51 -3.37 0.06 3.07
CA LEU A 51 -2.58 -0.71 2.13
C LEU A 51 -2.39 -2.11 2.70
N PHE A 52 -2.72 -3.14 1.92
CA PHE A 52 -2.81 -4.52 2.38
C PHE A 52 -2.01 -5.49 1.52
N GLY A 53 -1.56 -6.57 2.15
CA GLY A 53 -1.05 -7.77 1.51
C GLY A 53 0.24 -7.55 0.72
N ASN A 54 0.44 -8.37 -0.32
CA ASN A 54 1.60 -8.26 -1.21
C ASN A 54 1.38 -7.13 -2.22
N LEU A 55 1.60 -5.89 -1.76
CA LEU A 55 1.48 -4.67 -2.56
C LEU A 55 2.86 -4.03 -2.75
N SER A 56 3.22 -3.75 -3.99
CA SER A 56 4.38 -2.91 -4.31
C SER A 56 3.91 -1.59 -4.90
N LEU A 57 4.16 -0.50 -4.19
CA LEU A 57 3.88 0.87 -4.61
C LEU A 57 5.21 1.56 -4.94
N GLY A 58 5.36 2.07 -6.15
CA GLY A 58 6.55 2.78 -6.60
C GLY A 58 6.81 4.10 -5.87
N SER A 59 7.71 4.89 -6.42
CA SER A 59 8.14 6.18 -5.86
C SER A 59 7.24 7.34 -6.29
N LYS A 60 7.21 8.40 -5.48
CA LYS A 60 6.52 9.67 -5.77
C LYS A 60 5.02 9.52 -6.04
N ASN A 61 4.39 8.52 -5.45
CA ASN A 61 2.94 8.38 -5.50
C ASN A 61 2.29 9.26 -4.43
N ILE A 62 1.03 9.64 -4.65
CA ILE A 62 0.19 10.25 -3.63
C ILE A 62 -1.07 9.40 -3.49
N VAL A 63 -1.24 8.76 -2.34
CA VAL A 63 -2.42 7.97 -1.98
C VAL A 63 -3.28 8.80 -1.04
N TYR A 64 -4.45 9.22 -1.49
CA TYR A 64 -5.35 10.08 -0.74
C TYR A 64 -6.15 9.32 0.31
N SER A 65 -6.75 10.09 1.22
CA SER A 65 -7.43 9.58 2.41
C SER A 65 -8.53 8.57 2.08
N GLY A 66 -8.59 7.50 2.87
CA GLY A 66 -9.62 6.46 2.75
C GLY A 66 -9.47 5.54 1.52
N ALA A 67 -8.43 5.70 0.70
CA ALA A 67 -8.13 4.72 -0.35
C ALA A 67 -7.77 3.35 0.26
N ILE A 68 -8.14 2.27 -0.41
CA ILE A 68 -7.88 0.89 -0.01
C ILE A 68 -7.14 0.18 -1.15
N LEU A 69 -5.88 -0.19 -0.95
CA LEU A 69 -5.03 -0.77 -1.99
C LEU A 69 -4.51 -2.14 -1.56
N GLY A 70 -4.48 -3.10 -2.48
CA GLY A 70 -3.91 -4.43 -2.24
C GLY A 70 -4.81 -5.40 -1.46
N GLU A 71 -6.08 -5.06 -1.25
CA GLU A 71 -7.00 -5.98 -0.58
C GLU A 71 -7.29 -7.23 -1.44
N ALA A 72 -7.71 -8.33 -0.83
CA ALA A 72 -8.15 -9.54 -1.53
C ALA A 72 -9.19 -9.22 -2.62
N PRO A 73 -9.14 -9.89 -3.79
CA PRO A 73 -10.15 -9.70 -4.83
C PRO A 73 -11.55 -10.10 -4.33
N GLN A 74 -12.57 -9.46 -4.89
CA GLN A 74 -13.98 -9.81 -4.62
C GLN A 74 -14.43 -11.05 -5.42
N HIS A 75 -13.50 -11.79 -6.02
CA HIS A 75 -13.83 -12.92 -6.86
C HIS A 75 -14.23 -14.13 -6.01
N MET A 76 -15.42 -14.69 -6.27
CA MET A 76 -16.03 -15.75 -5.45
C MET A 76 -15.19 -17.03 -5.30
N LYS A 77 -14.24 -17.28 -6.20
CA LYS A 77 -13.35 -18.45 -6.15
C LYS A 77 -11.99 -18.17 -5.50
N TYR A 78 -11.74 -16.94 -5.06
CA TYR A 78 -10.50 -16.61 -4.36
C TYR A 78 -10.50 -17.30 -2.99
N ASP A 79 -9.41 -17.99 -2.68
CA ASP A 79 -9.22 -18.80 -1.48
C ASP A 79 -7.88 -18.48 -0.80
N GLY A 80 -7.48 -17.20 -0.86
CA GLY A 80 -6.25 -16.74 -0.22
C GLY A 80 -4.98 -17.01 -1.03
N GLU A 81 -5.09 -17.22 -2.35
CA GLU A 81 -3.94 -17.46 -3.19
C GLU A 81 -2.95 -16.28 -3.13
N PRO A 82 -1.63 -16.54 -3.27
CA PRO A 82 -0.58 -15.54 -3.06
C PRO A 82 -0.44 -14.58 -4.25
N THR A 83 -1.50 -13.84 -4.56
CA THR A 83 -1.53 -12.81 -5.59
C THR A 83 -1.02 -11.47 -5.07
N ARG A 84 -0.72 -10.54 -5.98
CA ARG A 84 -0.12 -9.25 -5.65
C ARG A 84 -0.76 -8.08 -6.39
N THR A 85 -0.40 -6.87 -5.97
CA THR A 85 -0.71 -5.61 -6.66
C THR A 85 0.60 -4.87 -6.91
N ILE A 86 0.79 -4.33 -8.12
CA ILE A 86 1.96 -3.53 -8.48
C ILE A 86 1.47 -2.17 -9.02
N ILE A 87 1.79 -1.11 -8.29
CA ILE A 87 1.53 0.26 -8.71
C ILE A 87 2.87 0.92 -8.99
N GLY A 88 2.99 1.53 -10.18
CA GLY A 88 4.21 2.19 -10.63
C GLY A 88 4.55 3.49 -9.89
N ASN A 89 5.25 4.39 -10.57
CA ASN A 89 5.68 5.67 -10.00
C ASN A 89 4.74 6.82 -10.40
N ASN A 90 4.79 7.92 -9.64
CA ASN A 90 4.18 9.20 -10.01
C ASN A 90 2.64 9.17 -10.21
N ASN A 91 1.93 8.26 -9.54
CA ASN A 91 0.48 8.19 -9.59
C ASN A 91 -0.16 9.10 -8.54
N ILE A 92 -1.34 9.62 -8.87
CA ILE A 92 -2.23 10.29 -7.92
C ILE A 92 -3.47 9.41 -7.75
N ILE A 93 -3.56 8.75 -6.61
CA ILE A 93 -4.67 7.86 -6.25
C ILE A 93 -5.59 8.63 -5.31
N ARG A 94 -6.77 9.01 -5.79
CA ARG A 94 -7.70 9.89 -5.09
C ARG A 94 -8.47 9.18 -3.96
N GLU A 95 -9.24 9.97 -3.22
CA GLU A 95 -9.98 9.57 -2.03
C GLU A 95 -10.92 8.40 -2.34
N GLY A 96 -10.95 7.40 -1.43
CA GLY A 96 -11.88 6.27 -1.54
C GLY A 96 -11.62 5.31 -2.72
N VAL A 97 -10.55 5.49 -3.50
CA VAL A 97 -10.18 4.54 -4.56
C VAL A 97 -9.90 3.18 -3.95
N THR A 98 -10.42 2.14 -4.60
CA THR A 98 -10.15 0.74 -4.24
C THR A 98 -9.36 0.06 -5.36
N VAL A 99 -8.28 -0.63 -5.00
CA VAL A 99 -7.49 -1.48 -5.92
C VAL A 99 -7.27 -2.80 -5.21
N HIS A 100 -7.74 -3.89 -5.82
CA HIS A 100 -7.64 -5.23 -5.26
C HIS A 100 -6.50 -6.00 -5.95
N ARG A 101 -5.99 -7.04 -5.29
CA ARG A 101 -5.03 -7.96 -5.88
C ARG A 101 -5.66 -8.78 -7.00
N GLY A 102 -4.82 -9.34 -7.87
CA GLY A 102 -5.24 -10.26 -8.92
C GLY A 102 -5.83 -11.57 -8.39
N THR A 103 -6.27 -12.43 -9.31
CA THR A 103 -6.63 -13.83 -9.05
C THR A 103 -5.59 -14.75 -9.68
N THR A 104 -5.64 -16.06 -9.47
CA THR A 104 -4.73 -17.03 -10.13
C THR A 104 -4.72 -16.94 -11.66
N SER A 105 -5.78 -16.42 -12.29
CA SER A 105 -5.85 -16.19 -13.74
C SER A 105 -4.98 -15.03 -14.23
N SER A 106 -4.72 -14.02 -13.39
CA SER A 106 -3.91 -12.84 -13.73
C SER A 106 -2.62 -12.72 -12.90
N ASN A 107 -2.57 -13.37 -11.73
CA ASN A 107 -1.57 -13.34 -10.65
C ASN A 107 -1.31 -11.97 -10.02
N GLU A 108 -1.49 -10.89 -10.79
CA GLU A 108 -1.29 -9.52 -10.36
C GLU A 108 -2.37 -8.55 -10.89
N THR A 109 -2.33 -7.33 -10.35
CA THR A 109 -3.07 -6.15 -10.80
C THR A 109 -2.09 -5.00 -10.91
#